data_AF-A0A7V9E5K7-F1
#
_entry.id   AF-A0A7V9E5K7-F1
#
_cell.length_a   1.000
_cell.length_b   1.000
_cell.length_c   1.000
_cell.angle_alpha   90.00
_cell.angle_beta   90.00
_cell.angle_gamma   90.00
#
_symmetry.space_group_name_H-M   'P 1'
#
loop_
_entity.id
_entity.type
_entity.pdbx_description
1 polymer ?
#
loop_
_entity_poly.entity_id
_entity_poly.type
_entity_poly.pdbx_seq_one_letter_code
_entity_poly.pdbx_strand_id
1 'polypeptide(L)'
;MTTTEARPSNPAAAAEDRPIGFGRLQRKEDPRFIRGKGNYIDDITLPGMLHGAILRSPYAHARLISVDTSAALARPGVHAVITGKDLEGLNLAWAPTLSADVMAILATDKVRFQGQEVAFVVADDRYAARDALEFIDVEYEAMPPVINARKALDPDAPVIRTDLEGRTDNHIFDWEAGDSTETDAVFARPDVVIVAEDIVYPRVHPAPMETCGAVADYDPIDGKLTLYETTQAPHAHRTLYAIVAGIPEHKIRVISPDIGGGFGNKVGIYPGYVCAVVGSIVTGKPVKWVEDRSENLMSTSFARDYLMHGEVAATKDGKILAVRTTVLADHG
;
A
#
# COMPACT_ATOMS: atom_id res chain seq x y z
N MET A 1 22.41 40.25 -13.98
CA MET A 1 21.45 40.57 -15.06
C MET A 1 20.92 39.26 -15.60
N THR A 2 19.75 38.82 -15.13
CA THR A 2 19.08 37.64 -15.66
C THR A 2 18.18 38.12 -16.80
N THR A 3 18.66 38.00 -18.04
CA THR A 3 17.89 38.34 -19.23
C THR A 3 16.76 37.34 -19.40
N THR A 4 15.53 37.76 -19.14
CA THR A 4 14.30 37.06 -19.53
C THR A 4 14.11 37.24 -21.03
N GLU A 5 14.86 36.50 -21.85
CA GLU A 5 14.48 36.35 -23.25
C GLU A 5 13.22 35.49 -23.33
N ALA A 6 12.15 36.06 -23.86
CA ALA A 6 10.92 35.33 -24.11
C ALA A 6 11.20 34.27 -25.18
N ARG A 7 11.05 32.99 -24.81
CA ARG A 7 11.20 31.86 -25.73
C ARG A 7 10.21 32.03 -26.88
N PRO A 8 10.64 31.99 -28.15
CA PRO A 8 9.73 32.10 -29.29
C PRO A 8 8.68 30.98 -29.25
N SER A 9 7.43 31.33 -29.56
CA SER A 9 6.31 30.40 -29.58
C SER A 9 6.55 29.30 -30.62
N ASN A 10 6.28 28.05 -30.24
CA ASN A 10 6.42 26.90 -31.12
C ASN A 10 5.55 27.05 -32.39
N PRO A 11 6.13 27.02 -33.61
CA PRO A 11 5.38 27.08 -34.87
C PRO A 11 4.32 25.97 -35.01
N ALA A 12 4.48 24.84 -34.32
CA ALA A 12 3.51 23.74 -34.31
C ALA A 12 2.19 24.09 -33.59
N ALA A 13 2.14 25.18 -32.84
CA ALA A 13 0.91 25.67 -32.20
C ALA A 13 -0.08 26.33 -33.20
N ALA A 14 0.33 26.56 -34.45
CA ALA A 14 -0.48 27.23 -35.46
C ALA A 14 -1.35 26.27 -36.31
N ALA A 15 -1.22 24.95 -36.15
CA ALA A 15 -2.06 23.98 -36.84
C ALA A 15 -3.30 23.65 -35.99
N GLU A 16 -4.43 24.31 -36.27
CA GLU A 16 -5.70 24.14 -35.55
C GLU A 16 -6.18 22.68 -35.46
N ASP A 17 -5.82 21.83 -36.42
CA ASP A 17 -6.42 20.51 -36.56
C ASP A 17 -5.64 19.34 -35.94
N ARG A 18 -4.38 19.52 -35.46
CA ARG A 18 -3.58 18.43 -34.87
C ARG A 18 -2.51 18.92 -33.90
N PRO A 19 -2.81 19.18 -32.62
CA PRO A 19 -1.78 19.55 -31.66
C PRO A 19 -0.99 18.30 -31.24
N ILE A 20 0.12 18.04 -31.92
CA ILE A 20 1.17 17.17 -31.37
C ILE A 20 1.84 17.96 -30.25
N GLY A 21 1.52 17.62 -29.00
CA GLY A 21 2.41 17.72 -27.84
C GLY A 21 2.92 19.09 -27.36
N PHE A 22 2.51 20.22 -27.94
CA PHE A 22 3.02 21.53 -27.50
C PHE A 22 1.92 22.58 -27.41
N GLY A 23 1.54 22.95 -26.19
CA GLY A 23 0.60 24.06 -25.92
C GLY A 23 -0.27 23.85 -24.67
N ARG A 24 -1.03 24.89 -24.30
CA ARG A 24 -2.07 24.81 -23.26
C ARG A 24 -3.34 24.20 -23.87
N LEU A 25 -3.43 22.88 -23.87
CA LEU A 25 -4.66 22.18 -24.25
C LEU A 25 -5.58 22.08 -23.03
N GLN A 26 -6.87 22.35 -23.22
CA GLN A 26 -7.89 22.09 -22.21
C GLN A 26 -8.02 20.59 -22.00
N ARG A 27 -8.29 20.16 -20.76
CA ARG A 27 -8.36 18.73 -20.45
C ARG A 27 -9.65 18.14 -21.02
N LYS A 28 -9.55 16.94 -21.57
CA LYS A 28 -10.72 16.20 -22.10
C LYS A 28 -11.57 15.64 -20.95
N GLU A 29 -10.99 15.53 -19.77
CA GLU A 29 -11.56 14.96 -18.57
C GLU A 29 -12.34 15.99 -17.74
N ASP A 30 -11.99 17.28 -17.86
CA ASP A 30 -12.64 18.38 -17.14
C ASP A 30 -14.18 18.34 -17.24
N PRO A 31 -14.78 18.16 -18.44
CA PRO A 31 -16.23 18.17 -18.55
C PRO A 31 -16.91 17.15 -17.65
N ARG A 32 -16.36 15.96 -17.41
CA ARG A 32 -17.03 14.99 -16.52
C ARG A 32 -16.80 15.33 -15.04
N PHE A 33 -15.61 15.80 -14.67
CA PHE A 33 -15.28 16.10 -13.28
C PHE A 33 -16.02 17.33 -12.73
N ILE A 34 -16.04 18.44 -13.47
CA ILE A 34 -16.68 19.68 -12.99
C ILE A 34 -18.21 19.60 -12.90
N ARG A 35 -18.80 18.52 -13.42
CA ARG A 35 -20.25 18.26 -13.41
C ARG A 35 -20.65 17.12 -12.45
N GLY A 36 -19.72 16.59 -11.66
CA GLY A 36 -19.98 15.44 -10.79
C GLY A 36 -20.38 14.19 -11.59
N LYS A 37 -19.77 14.00 -12.76
CA LYS A 37 -19.96 12.85 -13.66
C LYS A 37 -18.68 12.04 -13.85
N GLY A 38 -17.70 12.22 -12.96
CA GLY A 38 -16.64 11.22 -12.78
C GLY A 38 -17.25 9.90 -12.30
N ASN A 39 -16.50 8.83 -12.44
CA ASN A 39 -16.92 7.53 -11.92
C ASN A 39 -15.78 6.98 -11.06
N TYR A 40 -15.86 7.23 -9.77
CA TYR A 40 -14.90 6.77 -8.76
C TYR A 40 -15.39 5.48 -8.11
N ILE A 41 -14.56 4.82 -7.30
CA ILE A 41 -14.92 3.51 -6.74
C ILE A 41 -16.18 3.56 -5.87
N ASP A 42 -16.34 4.59 -5.04
CA ASP A 42 -17.51 4.68 -4.17
C ASP A 42 -18.79 5.12 -4.92
N ASP A 43 -18.69 5.60 -6.16
CA ASP A 43 -19.86 5.91 -7.00
C ASP A 43 -20.51 4.63 -7.56
N ILE A 44 -19.75 3.53 -7.63
CA ILE A 44 -20.20 2.26 -8.21
C ILE A 44 -21.26 1.65 -7.30
N THR A 45 -22.38 1.23 -7.91
CA THR A 45 -23.44 0.48 -7.24
C THR A 45 -23.84 -0.70 -8.13
N LEU A 46 -23.81 -1.91 -7.57
CA LEU A 46 -24.21 -3.14 -8.25
C LEU A 46 -25.44 -3.75 -7.56
N PRO A 47 -26.28 -4.53 -8.28
CA PRO A 47 -27.42 -5.19 -7.68
C PRO A 47 -27.01 -6.12 -6.53
N GLY A 48 -27.63 -5.95 -5.36
CA GLY A 48 -27.36 -6.78 -4.19
C GLY A 48 -25.99 -6.57 -3.55
N MET A 49 -25.29 -5.48 -3.90
CA MET A 49 -23.96 -5.15 -3.36
C MET A 49 -24.01 -4.98 -1.83
N LEU A 50 -23.09 -5.66 -1.17
CA LEU A 50 -22.81 -5.58 0.26
C LEU A 50 -21.62 -4.66 0.52
N HIS A 51 -21.39 -4.32 1.79
CA HIS A 51 -20.31 -3.46 2.23
C HIS A 51 -19.38 -4.16 3.22
N GLY A 52 -18.09 -3.93 3.03
CA GLY A 52 -17.01 -4.46 3.85
C GLY A 52 -16.46 -3.43 4.84
N ALA A 53 -16.11 -3.87 6.05
CA ALA A 53 -15.35 -3.09 7.01
C ALA A 53 -14.30 -3.95 7.72
N ILE A 54 -13.18 -3.35 8.10
CA ILE A 54 -12.03 -4.06 8.68
C ILE A 54 -11.94 -3.73 10.17
N LEU A 55 -11.86 -4.77 11.01
CA LEU A 55 -11.43 -4.63 12.39
C LEU A 55 -9.90 -4.51 12.40
N ARG A 56 -9.39 -3.44 13.02
CA ARG A 56 -7.96 -3.14 13.05
C ARG A 56 -7.39 -3.26 14.45
N SER A 57 -6.13 -3.65 14.53
CA SER A 57 -5.46 -3.81 15.80
C SER A 57 -5.21 -2.48 16.51
N PRO A 58 -5.51 -2.37 17.81
CA PRO A 58 -5.09 -1.23 18.61
C PRO A 58 -3.61 -1.29 19.03
N TYR A 59 -2.92 -2.43 18.84
CA TYR A 59 -1.56 -2.67 19.31
C TYR A 59 -0.52 -2.60 18.17
N ALA A 60 0.65 -2.05 18.49
CA ALA A 60 1.80 -2.07 17.58
C ALA A 60 2.49 -3.44 17.50
N HIS A 61 2.48 -4.21 18.59
CA HIS A 61 2.98 -5.58 18.62
C HIS A 61 2.25 -6.36 19.71
N ALA A 62 1.54 -7.42 19.35
CA ALA A 62 0.83 -8.26 20.30
C ALA A 62 0.52 -9.63 19.70
N ARG A 63 0.57 -10.69 20.51
CA ARG A 63 0.12 -12.01 20.09
C ARG A 63 -1.40 -12.01 20.01
N LEU A 64 -1.94 -12.62 18.97
CA LEU A 64 -3.37 -12.80 18.80
C LEU A 64 -3.76 -14.10 19.52
N ILE A 65 -4.43 -14.01 20.66
CA ILE A 65 -4.80 -15.16 21.48
C ILE A 65 -6.10 -15.79 20.97
N SER A 66 -7.11 -14.95 20.72
CA SER A 66 -8.40 -15.38 20.18
C SER A 66 -9.11 -14.23 19.47
N VAL A 67 -9.97 -14.59 18.50
CA VAL A 67 -10.87 -13.68 17.78
C VAL A 67 -12.25 -14.34 17.81
N ASP A 68 -13.18 -13.83 18.61
CA ASP A 68 -14.57 -14.28 18.66
C ASP A 68 -15.44 -13.37 17.81
N THR A 69 -16.00 -13.94 16.73
CA THR A 69 -16.86 -13.25 15.76
C THR A 69 -18.33 -13.60 15.94
N SER A 70 -18.69 -14.42 16.93
CA SER A 70 -20.04 -14.99 17.06
C SER A 70 -21.12 -13.93 17.27
N ALA A 71 -20.85 -12.92 18.10
CA ALA A 71 -21.78 -11.83 18.35
C ALA A 71 -21.96 -10.93 17.12
N ALA A 72 -20.87 -10.65 16.38
CA ALA A 72 -20.91 -9.91 15.12
C ALA A 72 -21.70 -10.67 14.02
N LEU A 73 -21.47 -11.97 13.86
CA LEU A 73 -22.20 -12.83 12.91
C LEU A 73 -23.69 -12.92 13.21
N ALA A 74 -24.09 -12.82 14.48
CA ALA A 74 -25.49 -12.86 14.89
C ALA A 74 -26.23 -11.52 14.64
N ARG A 75 -25.54 -10.45 14.22
CA ARG A 75 -26.16 -9.15 13.98
C ARG A 75 -27.03 -9.18 12.72
N PRO A 76 -28.25 -8.60 12.76
CA PRO A 76 -29.06 -8.43 11.57
C PRO A 76 -28.30 -7.67 10.47
N GLY A 77 -28.35 -8.19 9.24
CA GLY A 77 -27.70 -7.59 8.08
C GLY A 77 -26.22 -7.93 7.91
N VAL A 78 -25.60 -8.69 8.83
CA VAL A 78 -24.26 -9.25 8.63
C VAL A 78 -24.36 -10.57 7.87
N HIS A 79 -23.59 -10.70 6.79
CA HIS A 79 -23.58 -11.88 5.91
C HIS A 79 -22.34 -12.74 6.12
N ALA A 80 -21.22 -12.14 6.52
CA ALA A 80 -19.98 -12.86 6.82
C ALA A 80 -19.09 -12.05 7.76
N VAL A 81 -18.28 -12.75 8.55
CA VAL A 81 -17.11 -12.20 9.24
C VAL A 81 -15.95 -13.13 8.94
N ILE A 82 -14.93 -12.60 8.27
CA ILE A 82 -13.74 -13.33 7.80
C ILE A 82 -12.59 -13.01 8.74
N THR A 83 -11.90 -14.04 9.21
CA THR A 83 -10.72 -13.94 10.08
C THR A 83 -9.47 -14.45 9.36
N GLY A 84 -8.28 -14.22 9.95
CA GLY A 84 -7.04 -14.82 9.46
C GLY A 84 -7.13 -16.35 9.32
N LYS A 85 -7.79 -17.02 10.27
CA LYS A 85 -7.95 -18.49 10.26
C LYS A 85 -8.75 -18.99 9.06
N ASP A 86 -9.79 -18.24 8.65
CA ASP A 86 -10.56 -18.56 7.45
C ASP A 86 -9.69 -18.46 6.20
N LEU A 87 -8.80 -17.46 6.16
CA LEU A 87 -7.86 -17.27 5.05
C LEU A 87 -6.72 -18.29 5.06
N GLU A 88 -6.26 -18.78 6.22
CA GLU A 88 -5.28 -19.87 6.29
C GLU A 88 -5.81 -21.14 5.62
N GLY A 89 -7.08 -21.47 5.86
CA GLY A 89 -7.75 -22.61 5.22
C GLY A 89 -7.82 -22.50 3.68
N LEU A 90 -7.67 -21.28 3.14
CA LEU A 90 -7.66 -20.98 1.72
C LEU A 90 -6.25 -20.71 1.16
N ASN A 91 -5.21 -20.77 1.99
CA ASN A 91 -3.85 -20.32 1.65
C ASN A 91 -3.80 -18.86 1.16
N LEU A 92 -4.64 -18.01 1.75
CA LEU A 92 -4.79 -16.58 1.45
C LEU A 92 -4.46 -15.67 2.65
N ALA A 93 -4.04 -16.24 3.79
CA ALA A 93 -3.70 -15.46 4.97
C ALA A 93 -2.49 -14.54 4.75
N TRP A 94 -1.65 -14.88 3.77
CA TRP A 94 -0.46 -14.12 3.38
C TRP A 94 -0.45 -13.91 1.86
N ALA A 95 -0.04 -12.73 1.43
CA ALA A 95 0.10 -12.40 0.02
C ALA A 95 1.52 -11.90 -0.29
N PRO A 96 2.04 -12.19 -1.50
CA PRO A 96 3.33 -11.66 -1.93
C PRO A 96 3.27 -10.13 -2.12
N THR A 97 4.36 -9.48 -1.77
CA THR A 97 4.58 -8.05 -2.01
C THR A 97 5.48 -7.84 -3.22
N LEU A 98 5.47 -6.62 -3.78
CA LEU A 98 6.39 -6.26 -4.87
C LEU A 98 7.87 -6.28 -4.45
N SER A 99 8.15 -6.23 -3.14
CA SER A 99 9.49 -6.27 -2.56
C SER A 99 9.99 -7.70 -2.28
N ALA A 100 9.34 -8.72 -2.86
CA ALA A 100 9.67 -10.13 -2.68
C ALA A 100 9.58 -10.63 -1.21
N ASP A 101 8.79 -9.94 -0.39
CA ASP A 101 8.37 -10.38 0.95
C ASP A 101 6.89 -10.79 0.93
N VAL A 102 6.36 -11.27 2.04
CA VAL A 102 4.93 -11.52 2.26
C VAL A 102 4.33 -10.52 3.25
N MET A 103 3.05 -10.22 3.07
CA MET A 103 2.25 -9.43 4.00
C MET A 103 1.04 -10.25 4.45
N ALA A 104 0.68 -10.14 5.72
CA ALA A 104 -0.56 -10.74 6.23
C ALA A 104 -1.76 -9.99 5.64
N ILE A 105 -2.78 -10.74 5.21
CA ILE A 105 -4.07 -10.16 4.79
C ILE A 105 -4.93 -9.90 6.01
N LEU A 106 -5.10 -10.90 6.87
CA LEU A 106 -5.66 -10.74 8.20
C LEU A 106 -4.70 -11.43 9.16
N ALA A 107 -4.37 -10.79 10.28
CA ALA A 107 -3.44 -11.35 11.25
C ALA A 107 -3.90 -12.72 11.75
N THR A 108 -2.99 -13.69 11.77
CA THR A 108 -3.28 -15.07 12.24
C THR A 108 -2.58 -15.41 13.54
N ASP A 109 -1.35 -14.93 13.71
CA ASP A 109 -0.46 -15.26 14.81
C ASP A 109 -0.28 -14.08 15.79
N LYS A 110 0.03 -12.92 15.25
CA LYS A 110 0.30 -11.69 15.98
C LYS A 110 0.09 -10.48 15.07
N VAL A 111 -0.12 -9.34 15.70
CA VAL A 111 -0.12 -8.04 15.05
C VAL A 111 1.27 -7.43 15.16
N ARG A 112 1.71 -6.73 14.10
CA ARG A 112 3.07 -6.21 13.89
C ARG A 112 3.09 -4.69 13.70
N PHE A 113 1.93 -4.06 13.59
CA PHE A 113 1.77 -2.61 13.60
C PHE A 113 0.34 -2.23 14.04
N GLN A 114 0.20 -1.03 14.61
CA GLN A 114 -1.11 -0.50 14.98
C GLN A 114 -1.89 -0.16 13.71
N GLY A 115 -3.15 -0.59 13.64
CA GLY A 115 -3.96 -0.46 12.44
C GLY A 115 -3.92 -1.68 11.52
N GLN A 116 -3.15 -2.73 11.85
CA GLN A 116 -3.13 -3.97 11.08
C GLN A 116 -4.50 -4.65 11.08
N GLU A 117 -4.85 -5.24 9.95
CA GLU A 117 -6.12 -5.92 9.71
C GLU A 117 -6.23 -7.24 10.50
N VAL A 118 -7.33 -7.43 11.22
CA VAL A 118 -7.57 -8.57 12.12
C VAL A 118 -8.77 -9.40 11.68
N ALA A 119 -9.87 -8.73 11.33
CA ALA A 119 -11.08 -9.37 10.80
C ALA A 119 -11.74 -8.47 9.76
N PHE A 120 -12.56 -9.05 8.88
CA PHE A 120 -13.32 -8.34 7.86
C PHE A 120 -14.80 -8.72 7.92
N VAL A 121 -15.65 -7.73 8.18
CA VAL A 121 -17.11 -7.90 8.18
C VAL A 121 -17.66 -7.60 6.79
N VAL A 122 -18.65 -8.37 6.35
CA VAL A 122 -19.48 -8.09 5.17
C VAL A 122 -20.94 -7.95 5.61
N ALA A 123 -21.55 -6.80 5.34
CA ALA A 123 -22.91 -6.46 5.77
C ALA A 123 -23.74 -5.76 4.67
N ASP A 124 -25.03 -5.56 4.92
CA ASP A 124 -25.96 -4.91 3.98
C ASP A 124 -25.50 -3.50 3.53
N ASP A 125 -24.90 -2.73 4.45
CA ASP A 125 -24.40 -1.39 4.17
C ASP A 125 -23.19 -1.04 5.04
N ARG A 126 -22.56 0.11 4.75
CA ARG A 126 -21.36 0.57 5.45
C ARG A 126 -21.56 0.83 6.95
N TYR A 127 -22.78 1.17 7.38
CA TYR A 127 -23.09 1.43 8.79
C TYR A 127 -23.18 0.11 9.53
N ALA A 128 -23.96 -0.85 9.00
CA ALA A 128 -24.06 -2.19 9.56
C ALA A 128 -22.69 -2.90 9.63
N ALA A 129 -21.85 -2.74 8.60
CA ALA A 129 -20.52 -3.32 8.58
C ALA A 129 -19.63 -2.78 9.71
N ARG A 130 -19.70 -1.47 9.99
CA ARG A 130 -18.93 -0.82 11.07
C ARG A 130 -19.48 -1.15 12.44
N ASP A 131 -20.80 -1.07 12.63
CA ASP A 131 -21.43 -1.39 13.90
C ASP A 131 -21.11 -2.83 14.33
N ALA A 132 -21.02 -3.76 13.38
CA ALA A 132 -20.67 -5.15 13.64
C ALA A 132 -19.21 -5.35 14.10
N LEU A 133 -18.28 -4.43 13.79
CA LEU A 133 -16.89 -4.52 14.28
C LEU A 133 -16.83 -4.44 15.80
N GLU A 134 -17.71 -3.64 16.41
CA GLU A 134 -17.82 -3.46 17.87
C GLU A 134 -18.30 -4.72 18.61
N PHE A 135 -18.75 -5.75 17.88
CA PHE A 135 -19.19 -7.04 18.41
C PHE A 135 -18.18 -8.17 18.13
N ILE A 136 -16.96 -7.83 17.70
CA ILE A 136 -15.87 -8.79 17.59
C ILE A 136 -14.97 -8.63 18.81
N ASP A 137 -14.91 -9.67 19.64
CA ASP A 137 -14.04 -9.69 20.80
C ASP A 137 -12.68 -10.28 20.42
N VAL A 138 -11.61 -9.51 20.65
CA VAL A 138 -10.25 -9.94 20.35
C VAL A 138 -9.40 -9.91 21.61
N GLU A 139 -8.80 -11.06 21.93
CA GLU A 139 -7.87 -11.18 23.04
C GLU A 139 -6.43 -11.05 22.54
N TYR A 140 -5.69 -10.10 23.11
CA TYR A 140 -4.31 -9.82 22.78
C TYR A 140 -3.40 -10.04 23.99
N GLU A 141 -2.22 -10.60 23.75
CA GLU A 141 -1.10 -10.50 24.69
C GLU A 141 -0.08 -9.49 24.15
N ALA A 142 -0.05 -8.30 24.75
CA ALA A 142 0.83 -7.22 24.32
C ALA A 142 2.31 -7.62 24.41
N MET A 143 3.08 -7.25 23.38
CA MET A 143 4.52 -7.51 23.30
C MET A 143 5.28 -6.19 23.08
N PRO A 144 6.56 -6.10 23.48
CA PRO A 144 7.34 -4.90 23.23
C PRO A 144 7.46 -4.62 21.72
N PRO A 145 7.08 -3.43 21.23
CA PRO A 145 7.23 -3.08 19.83
C PRO A 145 8.65 -2.60 19.51
N VAL A 146 9.05 -2.71 18.25
CA VAL A 146 10.29 -2.11 17.71
C VAL A 146 9.87 -0.92 16.85
N ILE A 147 10.16 0.30 17.29
CA ILE A 147 9.73 1.55 16.63
C ILE A 147 10.89 2.49 16.26
N ASN A 148 12.12 2.01 16.39
CA ASN A 148 13.32 2.78 16.10
C ASN A 148 14.27 1.90 15.30
N ALA A 149 14.35 2.13 13.98
CA ALA A 149 15.24 1.40 13.09
C ALA A 149 16.70 1.33 13.59
N ARG A 150 17.19 2.36 14.30
CA ARG A 150 18.58 2.39 14.82
C ARG A 150 18.85 1.32 15.89
N LYS A 151 17.80 0.77 16.50
CA LYS A 151 17.86 -0.26 17.55
C LYS A 151 17.28 -1.60 17.09
N ALA A 152 16.80 -1.69 15.85
CA ALA A 152 16.08 -2.87 15.38
C ALA A 152 16.97 -4.13 15.32
N LEU A 153 18.30 -3.94 15.26
CA LEU A 153 19.31 -5.01 15.26
C LEU A 153 20.04 -5.15 16.59
N ASP A 154 19.62 -4.43 17.64
CA ASP A 154 20.20 -4.62 18.97
C ASP A 154 19.94 -6.07 19.44
N PRO A 155 20.88 -6.72 20.16
CA PRO A 155 20.73 -8.12 20.58
C PRO A 155 19.48 -8.43 21.43
N ASP A 156 18.91 -7.42 22.09
CA ASP A 156 17.70 -7.50 22.91
C ASP A 156 16.43 -7.05 22.17
N ALA A 157 16.53 -6.62 20.90
CA ALA A 157 15.38 -6.25 20.10
C ALA A 157 14.48 -7.47 19.81
N PRO A 158 13.16 -7.38 20.06
CA PRO A 158 12.23 -8.44 19.68
C PRO A 158 12.26 -8.71 18.18
N VAL A 159 12.27 -10.00 17.80
CA VAL A 159 12.14 -10.41 16.39
C VAL A 159 10.69 -10.25 15.95
N ILE A 160 10.45 -9.36 14.98
CA ILE A 160 9.10 -9.05 14.49
C ILE A 160 8.61 -10.12 13.51
N ARG A 161 9.45 -10.59 12.59
CA ARG A 161 9.05 -11.52 11.51
C ARG A 161 9.35 -12.98 11.82
N THR A 162 8.69 -13.50 12.87
CA THR A 162 8.78 -14.92 13.27
C THR A 162 8.03 -15.87 12.33
N ASP A 163 7.26 -15.33 11.39
CA ASP A 163 6.57 -16.06 10.31
C ASP A 163 7.53 -16.55 9.20
N LEU A 164 8.72 -15.94 9.10
CA LEU A 164 9.71 -16.29 8.10
C LEU A 164 10.72 -17.29 8.69
N GLU A 165 10.86 -18.45 8.05
CA GLU A 165 11.77 -19.51 8.49
C GLU A 165 13.22 -19.00 8.60
N GLY A 166 13.88 -19.32 9.72
CA GLY A 166 15.28 -18.98 9.96
C GLY A 166 15.55 -17.51 10.34
N ARG A 167 14.54 -16.65 10.47
CA ARG A 167 14.73 -15.28 10.96
C ARG A 167 15.12 -15.26 12.43
N THR A 168 16.24 -14.58 12.71
CA THR A 168 16.80 -14.42 14.07
C THR A 168 16.93 -12.96 14.50
N ASP A 169 16.74 -12.02 13.58
CA ASP A 169 16.81 -10.57 13.80
C ASP A 169 15.80 -9.84 12.89
N ASN A 170 15.87 -8.50 12.86
CA ASN A 170 15.02 -7.64 12.04
C ASN A 170 15.72 -7.11 10.77
N HIS A 171 16.83 -7.73 10.34
CA HIS A 171 17.52 -7.33 9.10
C HIS A 171 16.69 -7.75 7.89
N ILE A 172 16.49 -6.85 6.93
CA ILE A 172 15.70 -7.17 5.73
C ILE A 172 16.63 -7.52 4.57
N PHE A 173 17.50 -6.59 4.19
CA PHE A 173 18.50 -6.75 3.14
C PHE A 173 19.61 -5.71 3.28
N ASP A 174 20.77 -6.00 2.68
CA ASP A 174 21.77 -5.00 2.32
C ASP A 174 21.79 -4.87 0.79
N TRP A 175 21.94 -3.64 0.31
CA TRP A 175 22.07 -3.36 -1.11
C TRP A 175 23.12 -2.28 -1.33
N GLU A 176 24.04 -2.54 -2.26
CA GLU A 176 25.15 -1.66 -2.57
C GLU A 176 25.24 -1.44 -4.08
N ALA A 177 25.69 -0.25 -4.47
CA ALA A 177 26.02 0.07 -5.85
C ALA A 177 27.14 1.11 -5.93
N GLY A 178 27.91 1.06 -7.01
CA GLY A 178 29.08 1.91 -7.24
C GLY A 178 30.39 1.15 -7.10
N ASP A 179 31.49 1.89 -7.11
CA ASP A 179 32.84 1.37 -6.90
C ASP A 179 33.34 1.84 -5.53
N SER A 180 33.27 0.97 -4.53
CA SER A 180 33.70 1.29 -3.17
C SER A 180 35.20 1.54 -3.08
N THR A 181 36.00 0.81 -3.86
CA THR A 181 37.47 0.91 -3.81
C THR A 181 37.95 2.25 -4.38
N GLU A 182 37.45 2.65 -5.55
CA GLU A 182 37.77 3.95 -6.14
C GLU A 182 37.23 5.10 -5.28
N THR A 183 36.02 4.94 -4.73
CA THR A 183 35.45 5.93 -3.81
C THR A 183 36.34 6.13 -2.59
N ASP A 184 36.71 5.05 -1.90
CA ASP A 184 37.58 5.11 -0.72
C ASP A 184 38.96 5.69 -1.06
N ALA A 185 39.52 5.38 -2.23
CA ALA A 185 40.76 5.97 -2.69
C ALA A 185 40.67 7.49 -2.87
N VAL A 186 39.55 8.02 -3.39
CA VAL A 186 39.31 9.47 -3.47
C VAL A 186 39.18 10.09 -2.07
N PHE A 187 38.41 9.48 -1.17
CA PHE A 187 38.22 9.99 0.20
C PHE A 187 39.52 9.94 1.03
N ALA A 188 40.46 9.03 0.73
CA ALA A 188 41.75 8.94 1.42
C ALA A 188 42.77 10.01 0.97
N ARG A 189 42.50 10.76 -0.10
CA ARG A 189 43.42 11.77 -0.61
C ARG A 189 43.55 12.96 0.35
N PRO A 190 44.77 13.41 0.67
CA PRO A 190 44.98 14.52 1.61
C PRO A 190 44.59 15.90 1.04
N ASP A 191 44.42 16.02 -0.28
CA ASP A 191 44.14 17.28 -0.96
C ASP A 191 42.63 17.54 -1.19
N VAL A 192 41.76 16.61 -0.79
CA VAL A 192 40.30 16.76 -0.91
C VAL A 192 39.70 17.36 0.35
N VAL A 193 38.64 18.14 0.16
CA VAL A 193 37.76 18.62 1.23
C VAL A 193 36.60 17.64 1.33
N ILE A 194 36.38 17.10 2.52
CA ILE A 194 35.28 16.18 2.81
C ILE A 194 34.22 16.94 3.59
N VAL A 195 32.98 16.85 3.13
CA VAL A 195 31.80 17.31 3.86
C VAL A 195 30.92 16.09 4.11
N ALA A 196 30.48 15.92 5.35
CA ALA A 196 29.59 14.85 5.76
C ALA A 196 28.38 15.45 6.49
N GLU A 197 27.21 14.88 6.28
CA GLU A 197 25.97 15.31 6.94
C GLU A 197 25.06 14.10 7.21
N ASP A 198 24.45 14.08 8.39
CA ASP A 198 23.36 13.16 8.70
C ASP A 198 22.02 13.79 8.30
N ILE A 199 21.32 13.17 7.35
CA ILE A 199 20.08 13.68 6.78
C ILE A 199 18.95 12.70 7.10
N VAL A 200 17.95 13.19 7.81
CA VAL A 200 16.70 12.45 8.03
C VAL A 200 15.70 12.84 6.95
N TYR A 201 15.23 11.86 6.18
CA TYR A 201 14.05 12.01 5.33
C TYR A 201 12.87 11.36 6.06
N PRO A 202 12.11 12.14 6.86
CA PRO A 202 11.13 11.57 7.78
C PRO A 202 10.01 10.84 7.04
N ARG A 203 9.43 9.83 7.70
CA ARG A 203 8.19 9.18 7.26
C ARG A 203 7.11 10.22 6.97
N VAL A 204 6.56 10.15 5.77
CA VAL A 204 5.40 10.92 5.34
C VAL A 204 4.44 9.99 4.61
N HIS A 205 3.24 10.47 4.29
CA HIS A 205 2.23 9.68 3.60
C HIS A 205 1.79 10.38 2.30
N PRO A 206 1.63 9.67 1.16
CA PRO A 206 1.16 10.24 -0.10
C PRO A 206 -0.25 10.85 -0.01
N ALA A 207 -1.09 10.28 0.85
CA ALA A 207 -2.39 10.81 1.30
C ALA A 207 -3.28 11.33 0.14
N PRO A 208 -3.59 10.49 -0.87
CA PRO A 208 -4.50 10.88 -1.94
C PRO A 208 -5.87 11.25 -1.38
N MET A 209 -6.55 12.24 -1.98
CA MET A 209 -7.85 12.73 -1.50
C MET A 209 -8.92 11.64 -1.50
N GLU A 210 -8.97 10.81 -2.54
CA GLU A 210 -9.69 9.53 -2.52
C GLU A 210 -8.78 8.46 -1.89
N THR A 211 -9.27 7.78 -0.85
CA THR A 211 -8.57 6.66 -0.19
C THR A 211 -8.53 5.41 -1.08
N CYS A 212 -7.99 4.30 -0.59
CA CYS A 212 -8.06 3.02 -1.29
C CYS A 212 -9.46 2.38 -1.17
N GLY A 213 -9.88 1.67 -2.21
CA GLY A 213 -11.14 0.93 -2.19
C GLY A 213 -11.29 -0.02 -3.37
N ALA A 214 -12.22 -0.97 -3.23
CA ALA A 214 -12.57 -1.90 -4.28
C ALA A 214 -14.05 -2.33 -4.22
N VAL A 215 -14.60 -2.71 -5.37
CA VAL A 215 -15.84 -3.46 -5.52
C VAL A 215 -15.52 -4.76 -6.22
N ALA A 216 -15.59 -5.87 -5.48
CA ALA A 216 -15.40 -7.21 -6.03
C ALA A 216 -16.77 -7.82 -6.37
N ASP A 217 -16.90 -8.39 -7.55
CA ASP A 217 -18.10 -9.05 -8.05
C ASP A 217 -17.71 -10.39 -8.67
N TYR A 218 -17.82 -11.44 -7.87
CA TYR A 218 -17.59 -12.82 -8.30
C TYR A 218 -18.91 -13.47 -8.72
N ASP A 219 -18.98 -13.85 -10.00
CA ASP A 219 -20.08 -14.63 -10.54
C ASP A 219 -19.78 -16.14 -10.39
N PRO A 220 -20.48 -16.86 -9.50
CA PRO A 220 -20.26 -18.30 -9.30
C PRO A 220 -20.78 -19.15 -10.47
N ILE A 221 -21.66 -18.63 -11.32
CA ILE A 221 -22.21 -19.37 -12.46
C ILE A 221 -21.14 -19.53 -13.53
N ASP A 222 -20.48 -18.44 -13.90
CA ASP A 222 -19.43 -18.43 -14.93
C ASP A 222 -18.01 -18.61 -14.36
N GLY A 223 -17.86 -18.47 -13.04
CA GLY A 223 -16.59 -18.44 -12.32
C GLY A 223 -15.73 -17.23 -12.70
N LYS A 224 -16.36 -16.08 -12.95
CA LYS A 224 -15.69 -14.84 -13.39
C LYS A 224 -15.65 -13.83 -12.26
N LEU A 225 -14.49 -13.17 -12.10
CA LEU A 225 -14.31 -12.08 -11.15
C LEU A 225 -14.21 -10.76 -11.90
N THR A 226 -15.12 -9.84 -11.62
CA THR A 226 -14.93 -8.42 -11.98
C THR A 226 -14.51 -7.67 -10.73
N LEU A 227 -13.41 -6.92 -10.81
CA LEU A 227 -12.90 -6.11 -9.72
C LEU A 227 -12.76 -4.67 -10.19
N TYR A 228 -13.54 -3.78 -9.60
CA TYR A 228 -13.31 -2.34 -9.71
C TYR A 228 -12.42 -1.94 -8.55
N GLU A 229 -11.26 -1.34 -8.79
CA GLU A 229 -10.36 -0.98 -7.69
C GLU A 229 -9.58 0.29 -7.98
N THR A 230 -9.15 0.95 -6.91
CA THR A 230 -8.25 2.10 -6.99
C THR A 230 -6.81 1.66 -7.24
N THR A 231 -6.51 1.08 -8.41
CA THR A 231 -5.15 0.62 -8.77
C THR A 231 -4.50 1.48 -9.86
N GLN A 232 -3.20 1.74 -9.70
CA GLN A 232 -2.32 2.33 -10.71
C GLN A 232 -1.74 1.29 -11.68
N ALA A 233 -1.89 -0.01 -11.40
CA ALA A 233 -1.32 -1.10 -12.17
C ALA A 233 -2.32 -2.26 -12.39
N PRO A 234 -3.47 -2.02 -13.06
CA PRO A 234 -4.58 -2.98 -13.13
C PRO A 234 -4.20 -4.32 -13.76
N HIS A 235 -3.30 -4.32 -14.76
CA HIS A 235 -2.84 -5.56 -15.39
C HIS A 235 -1.96 -6.39 -14.44
N ALA A 236 -1.10 -5.74 -13.65
CA ALA A 236 -0.27 -6.43 -12.66
C ALA A 236 -1.14 -7.01 -11.54
N HIS A 237 -2.14 -6.26 -11.07
CA HIS A 237 -3.13 -6.74 -10.12
C HIS A 237 -3.85 -7.98 -10.65
N ARG A 238 -4.35 -7.95 -11.90
CA ARG A 238 -5.01 -9.11 -12.52
C ARG A 238 -4.14 -10.37 -12.48
N THR A 239 -2.86 -10.27 -12.83
CA THR A 239 -1.93 -11.40 -12.79
C THR A 239 -1.69 -11.89 -11.36
N LEU A 240 -1.53 -10.98 -10.39
CA LEU A 240 -1.36 -11.35 -8.98
C LEU A 240 -2.61 -12.02 -8.41
N TYR A 241 -3.82 -11.52 -8.71
CA TYR A 241 -5.07 -12.18 -8.32
C TYR A 241 -5.21 -13.57 -8.93
N ALA A 242 -4.76 -13.77 -10.18
CA ALA A 242 -4.80 -15.09 -10.80
C ALA A 242 -3.88 -16.09 -10.08
N ILE A 243 -2.70 -15.65 -9.66
CA ILE A 243 -1.74 -16.47 -8.91
C ILE A 243 -2.29 -16.81 -7.52
N VAL A 244 -2.85 -15.81 -6.83
CA VAL A 244 -3.30 -15.94 -5.44
C VAL A 244 -4.65 -16.67 -5.33
N ALA A 245 -5.64 -16.32 -6.14
CA ALA A 245 -6.99 -16.89 -6.08
C ALA A 245 -7.16 -18.17 -6.91
N GLY A 246 -6.17 -18.56 -7.72
CA GLY A 246 -6.25 -19.72 -8.62
C GLY A 246 -7.27 -19.57 -9.77
N ILE A 247 -7.79 -18.36 -10.00
CA ILE A 247 -8.72 -18.05 -11.09
C ILE A 247 -7.90 -17.70 -12.35
N PRO A 248 -8.12 -18.35 -13.51
CA PRO A 248 -7.39 -18.02 -14.73
C PRO A 248 -7.56 -16.54 -15.11
N GLU A 249 -6.47 -15.87 -15.55
CA GLU A 249 -6.50 -14.43 -15.85
C GLU A 249 -7.62 -13.99 -16.81
N HIS A 250 -7.97 -14.82 -17.79
CA HIS A 250 -9.05 -14.51 -18.75
C HIS A 250 -10.45 -14.49 -18.12
N LYS A 251 -10.59 -15.01 -16.89
CA LYS A 251 -11.80 -14.93 -16.07
C LYS A 251 -11.74 -13.80 -15.04
N ILE A 252 -10.66 -13.03 -14.98
CA ILE A 252 -10.50 -11.89 -14.08
C ILE A 252 -10.50 -10.60 -14.91
N ARG A 253 -11.41 -9.69 -14.57
CA ARG A 253 -11.49 -8.36 -15.17
C ARG A 253 -11.24 -7.30 -14.11
N VAL A 254 -10.05 -6.70 -14.12
CA VAL A 254 -9.72 -5.55 -13.29
C VAL A 254 -10.06 -4.25 -14.04
N ILE A 255 -10.75 -3.34 -13.38
CA ILE A 255 -11.19 -2.05 -13.91
C ILE A 255 -10.72 -0.95 -12.94
N SER A 256 -9.76 -0.14 -13.38
CA SER A 256 -9.43 1.15 -12.73
C SER A 256 -10.30 2.24 -13.37
N PRO A 257 -11.33 2.77 -12.68
CA PRO A 257 -12.14 3.84 -13.24
C PRO A 257 -11.44 5.20 -13.01
N ASP A 258 -12.18 6.30 -12.87
CA ASP A 258 -11.53 7.55 -12.45
C ASP A 258 -10.96 7.37 -11.03
N ILE A 259 -9.76 7.91 -10.78
CA ILE A 259 -9.07 7.80 -9.47
C ILE A 259 -8.81 9.22 -8.95
N GLY A 260 -9.25 9.50 -7.72
CA GLY A 260 -9.10 10.78 -7.02
C GLY A 260 -7.70 11.01 -6.47
N GLY A 261 -6.69 10.79 -7.31
CA GLY A 261 -5.27 10.82 -6.95
C GLY A 261 -4.78 9.47 -6.42
N GLY A 262 -3.51 9.16 -6.70
CA GLY A 262 -2.83 7.95 -6.21
C GLY A 262 -1.51 8.25 -5.54
N PHE A 263 -0.63 8.97 -6.24
CA PHE A 263 0.65 9.44 -5.70
C PHE A 263 1.56 8.31 -5.15
N GLY A 264 1.45 7.10 -5.72
CA GLY A 264 2.16 5.91 -5.26
C GLY A 264 1.35 5.06 -4.27
N ASN A 265 0.33 5.64 -3.63
CA ASN A 265 -0.47 4.93 -2.62
C ASN A 265 -1.27 3.75 -3.16
N LYS A 266 -1.49 3.72 -4.47
CA LYS A 266 -2.43 2.83 -5.16
C LYS A 266 -1.72 1.86 -6.10
N VAL A 267 -0.43 1.60 -5.86
CA VAL A 267 0.38 0.67 -6.68
C VAL A 267 0.29 -0.76 -6.18
N GLY A 268 0.34 -0.97 -4.87
CA GLY A 268 0.27 -2.30 -4.25
C GLY A 268 -1.15 -2.82 -4.08
N ILE A 269 -1.26 -4.12 -3.83
CA ILE A 269 -2.49 -4.77 -3.38
C ILE A 269 -2.58 -4.61 -1.86
N TYR A 270 -3.73 -4.18 -1.36
CA TYR A 270 -4.00 -4.08 0.07
C TYR A 270 -4.91 -5.21 0.56
N PRO A 271 -4.89 -5.53 1.87
CA PRO A 271 -5.71 -6.59 2.42
C PRO A 271 -7.20 -6.41 2.17
N GLY A 272 -7.70 -5.18 2.26
CA GLY A 272 -9.11 -4.90 1.98
C GLY A 272 -9.57 -5.29 0.57
N TYR A 273 -8.68 -5.24 -0.44
CA TYR A 273 -9.03 -5.73 -1.78
C TYR A 273 -9.21 -7.25 -1.79
N VAL A 274 -8.29 -7.99 -1.15
CA VAL A 274 -8.36 -9.46 -1.04
C VAL A 274 -9.58 -9.87 -0.24
N CYS A 275 -9.84 -9.21 0.89
CA CYS A 275 -11.01 -9.47 1.72
C CYS A 275 -12.34 -9.18 0.98
N ALA A 276 -12.40 -8.13 0.16
CA ALA A 276 -13.57 -7.87 -0.68
C ALA A 276 -13.82 -9.01 -1.69
N VAL A 277 -12.76 -9.53 -2.33
CA VAL A 277 -12.86 -10.69 -3.23
C VAL A 277 -13.35 -11.93 -2.50
N VAL A 278 -12.74 -12.27 -1.35
CA VAL A 278 -13.16 -13.42 -0.53
C VAL A 278 -14.60 -13.25 -0.04
N GLY A 279 -14.96 -12.05 0.41
CA GLY A 279 -16.33 -11.72 0.82
C GLY A 279 -17.33 -11.92 -0.32
N SER A 280 -16.97 -11.53 -1.54
CA SER A 280 -17.82 -11.73 -2.71
C SER A 280 -17.98 -13.21 -3.06
N ILE A 281 -16.91 -13.99 -3.00
CA ILE A 281 -16.95 -15.44 -3.22
C ILE A 281 -17.83 -16.14 -2.19
N VAL A 282 -17.66 -15.81 -0.90
CA VAL A 282 -18.38 -16.46 0.21
C VAL A 282 -19.87 -16.11 0.21
N THR A 283 -20.22 -14.86 -0.10
CA THR A 283 -21.61 -14.39 -0.07
C THR A 283 -22.35 -14.57 -1.40
N GLY A 284 -21.63 -14.81 -2.50
CA GLY A 284 -22.20 -14.86 -3.85
C GLY A 284 -22.76 -13.52 -4.32
N LYS A 285 -22.31 -12.40 -3.74
CA LYS A 285 -22.79 -11.04 -4.01
C LYS A 285 -21.61 -10.10 -4.22
N PRO A 286 -21.80 -8.95 -4.89
CA PRO A 286 -20.75 -7.94 -4.95
C PRO A 286 -20.44 -7.41 -3.55
N VAL A 287 -19.16 -7.16 -3.23
CA VAL A 287 -18.72 -6.58 -1.96
C VAL A 287 -17.88 -5.33 -2.23
N LYS A 288 -18.35 -4.20 -1.70
CA LYS A 288 -17.64 -2.92 -1.72
C LYS A 288 -16.88 -2.72 -0.42
N TRP A 289 -15.59 -2.42 -0.50
CA TRP A 289 -14.79 -1.92 0.60
C TRP A 289 -14.19 -0.56 0.24
N VAL A 290 -14.33 0.41 1.13
CA VAL A 290 -13.73 1.75 1.03
C VAL A 290 -13.24 2.12 2.41
N GLU A 291 -11.94 2.37 2.55
CA GLU A 291 -11.35 2.74 3.84
C GLU A 291 -11.55 4.23 4.16
N ASP A 292 -11.54 4.56 5.46
CA ASP A 292 -11.50 5.93 5.94
C ASP A 292 -10.12 6.56 5.84
N ARG A 293 -10.07 7.89 6.00
CA ARG A 293 -8.81 8.64 6.04
C ARG A 293 -7.85 8.12 7.10
N SER A 294 -8.34 7.84 8.31
CA SER A 294 -7.49 7.37 9.41
C SER A 294 -6.89 6.01 9.09
N GLU A 295 -7.66 5.12 8.46
CA GLU A 295 -7.17 3.82 7.99
C GLU A 295 -6.13 3.98 6.89
N ASN A 296 -6.42 4.81 5.89
CA ASN A 296 -5.49 5.11 4.79
C ASN A 296 -4.14 5.58 5.33
N LEU A 297 -4.11 6.58 6.21
CA LEU A 297 -2.85 7.15 6.71
C LEU A 297 -2.04 6.17 7.59
N MET A 298 -2.71 5.20 8.20
CA MET A 298 -2.13 4.28 9.17
C MET A 298 -1.66 2.96 8.55
N SER A 299 -2.39 2.46 7.55
CA SER A 299 -2.23 1.08 7.06
C SER A 299 -1.97 0.98 5.55
N THR A 300 -1.87 2.11 4.83
CA THR A 300 -1.42 2.11 3.43
C THR A 300 0.02 2.60 3.30
N SER A 301 0.58 2.57 2.10
CA SER A 301 2.00 2.81 1.88
C SER A 301 2.46 4.18 2.39
N PHE A 302 3.35 4.18 3.37
CA PHE A 302 4.11 5.37 3.72
C PHE A 302 5.16 5.68 2.64
N ALA A 303 5.85 6.80 2.79
CA ALA A 303 6.97 7.18 1.97
C ALA A 303 8.14 7.67 2.82
N ARG A 304 9.35 7.48 2.29
CA ARG A 304 10.63 7.96 2.84
C ARG A 304 11.14 7.10 3.98
N ASP A 305 11.18 7.62 5.20
CA ASP A 305 11.71 7.01 6.41
C ASP A 305 13.16 6.50 6.30
N TYR A 306 14.01 7.38 5.77
CA TYR A 306 15.43 7.10 5.54
C TYR A 306 16.29 7.92 6.49
N LEU A 307 17.23 7.24 7.16
CA LEU A 307 18.29 7.84 7.94
C LEU A 307 19.58 7.73 7.12
N MET A 308 19.99 8.83 6.51
CA MET A 308 21.08 8.84 5.53
C MET A 308 22.31 9.51 6.14
N HIS A 309 23.46 8.86 6.02
CA HIS A 309 24.76 9.49 6.17
C HIS A 309 25.29 9.80 4.76
N GLY A 310 25.43 11.08 4.43
CA GLY A 310 25.88 11.53 3.11
C GLY A 310 27.23 12.21 3.18
N GLU A 311 28.16 11.79 2.33
CA GLU A 311 29.52 12.32 2.26
C GLU A 311 29.85 12.76 0.83
N VAL A 312 30.48 13.93 0.70
CA VAL A 312 30.98 14.46 -0.58
C VAL A 312 32.45 14.80 -0.44
N ALA A 313 33.28 14.23 -1.31
CA ALA A 313 34.68 14.63 -1.49
C ALA A 313 34.78 15.59 -2.67
N ALA A 314 35.35 16.77 -2.44
CA ALA A 314 35.51 17.81 -3.46
C ALA A 314 36.88 18.50 -3.38
N THR A 315 37.29 19.15 -4.46
CA THR A 315 38.45 20.05 -4.44
C THR A 315 38.11 21.38 -3.74
N LYS A 316 39.12 22.17 -3.36
CA LYS A 316 38.93 23.50 -2.72
C LYS A 316 38.18 24.51 -3.60
N ASP A 317 38.23 24.36 -4.91
CA ASP A 317 37.50 25.16 -5.90
C ASP A 317 36.09 24.62 -6.21
N GLY A 318 35.66 23.55 -5.52
CA GLY A 318 34.27 23.07 -5.55
C GLY A 318 33.97 21.98 -6.58
N LYS A 319 34.99 21.33 -7.18
CA LYS A 319 34.77 20.18 -8.07
C LYS A 319 34.50 18.93 -7.25
N ILE A 320 33.31 18.35 -7.40
CA ILE A 320 32.95 17.07 -6.78
C ILE A 320 33.76 15.95 -7.43
N LEU A 321 34.36 15.09 -6.60
CA LEU A 321 35.20 13.97 -7.02
C LEU A 321 34.57 12.62 -6.69
N ALA A 322 33.92 12.50 -5.53
CA ALA A 322 33.22 11.30 -5.11
C ALA A 322 32.04 11.64 -4.19
N VAL A 323 31.07 10.74 -4.16
CA VAL A 323 29.93 10.76 -3.23
C VAL A 323 29.84 9.37 -2.61
N ARG A 324 29.68 9.32 -1.29
CA ARG A 324 29.41 8.08 -0.55
C ARG A 324 28.17 8.30 0.30
N THR A 325 27.32 7.28 0.36
CA THR A 325 26.12 7.32 1.21
C THR A 325 25.90 5.97 1.85
N THR A 326 25.53 6.01 3.12
CA THR A 326 24.99 4.87 3.86
C THR A 326 23.57 5.21 4.27
N VAL A 327 22.65 4.27 4.12
CA VAL A 327 21.24 4.48 4.46
C VAL A 327 20.79 3.38 5.39
N LEU A 328 20.24 3.77 6.53
CA LEU A 328 19.39 2.92 7.33
C LEU A 328 17.94 3.23 6.94
N ALA A 329 17.29 2.28 6.28
CA ALA A 329 15.92 2.39 5.80
C ALA A 329 14.96 1.70 6.78
N ASP A 330 13.93 2.40 7.23
CA ASP A 330 12.82 1.79 7.98
C ASP A 330 11.72 1.36 6.99
N HIS A 331 11.32 0.09 7.04
CA HIS A 331 10.42 -0.56 6.07
C HIS A 331 9.10 -1.05 6.69
N GLY A 332 8.88 -0.83 7.99
CA GLY A 332 7.65 -1.21 8.70
C GLY A 332 7.00 -0.01 9.37
#